data_AF-A0A7X9FKN8-F1
#
_entry.id   AF-A0A7X9FKN8-F1
#
_cell.length_a   1.000
_cell.length_b   1.000
_cell.length_c   1.000
_cell.angle_alpha   90.00
_cell.angle_beta   90.00
_cell.angle_gamma   90.00
#
_symmetry.space_group_name_H-M   'P 1'
#
loop_
_entity.id
_entity.type
_entity.pdbx_description
1 polymer ?
#
loop_
_entity_poly.entity_id
_entity_poly.type
_entity_poly.pdbx_seq_one_letter_code
_entity_poly.pdbx_strand_id
1 'polypeptide(L)'
;MKRVTPSLVVAVMALVVLSGCSTIRNTWKDTRKLYKNYVDVDPSIDLTDEGITDKGLQKLARLFSPVDQRVEMFTRVYYTQDNPPEPEWCAQFMADFPWLSGMAVVNKDGAVRLQEPAVALRTLDFAPLLELEDRLSKRKLVANATSDDMGGLIYVAAPFFENNEYAGIIVSWFEPRAIAEASPSPEELYIIQPEAVLWDGGHPEAAQSLVSVGWPSILKSEVQGEMAIAGTRYVWQSRFLGQMQLLYLVEVPTAVEQKPASEQAAPPASGSPEAGDAEKDAGAAPEGTAEPHTSSDSGVAPAM
;
A
#
# COMPACT_ATOMS: atom_id res chain seq x y z
N MET A 1 -61.63 71.55 6.66
CA MET A 1 -61.30 70.27 5.99
C MET A 1 -59.79 70.19 5.73
N LYS A 2 -58.94 69.84 6.70
CA LYS A 2 -57.46 69.65 6.48
C LYS A 2 -56.78 68.61 7.39
N ARG A 3 -57.52 67.84 8.20
CA ARG A 3 -56.93 66.89 9.19
C ARG A 3 -57.10 65.41 8.85
N VAL A 4 -57.80 65.06 7.76
CA VAL A 4 -58.14 63.66 7.43
C VAL A 4 -57.12 62.99 6.50
N THR A 5 -56.37 63.78 5.73
CA THR A 5 -55.32 63.30 4.81
C THR A 5 -54.06 62.71 5.49
N PRO A 6 -53.51 63.27 6.59
CA PRO A 6 -52.31 62.69 7.20
C PRO A 6 -52.58 61.34 7.89
N SER A 7 -53.79 61.11 8.44
CA SER A 7 -54.13 59.85 9.11
C SER A 7 -54.29 58.68 8.14
N LEU A 8 -54.80 58.91 6.93
CA LEU A 8 -54.96 57.84 5.93
C LEU A 8 -53.61 57.40 5.35
N VAL A 9 -52.68 58.35 5.13
CA VAL A 9 -51.33 58.05 4.64
C VAL A 9 -50.52 57.26 5.68
N VAL A 10 -50.62 57.61 6.96
CA VAL A 10 -49.96 56.88 8.05
C VAL A 10 -50.53 55.46 8.19
N ALA A 11 -51.84 55.28 8.05
CA ALA A 11 -52.47 53.95 8.12
C ALA A 11 -52.07 53.04 6.94
N VAL A 12 -51.99 53.58 5.72
CA VAL A 12 -51.53 52.84 4.54
C VAL A 12 -50.05 52.49 4.64
N MET A 13 -49.21 53.42 5.13
CA MET A 13 -47.78 53.17 5.35
C MET A 13 -47.54 52.09 6.41
N ALA A 14 -48.34 52.08 7.49
CA ALA A 14 -48.27 51.04 8.52
C ALA A 14 -48.66 49.64 7.98
N LEU A 15 -49.66 49.56 7.08
CA LEU A 15 -50.06 48.30 6.45
C LEU A 15 -48.99 47.73 5.50
N VAL A 16 -48.23 48.59 4.80
CA VAL A 16 -47.10 48.18 3.96
C VAL A 16 -45.91 47.70 4.80
N VAL A 17 -45.62 48.35 5.92
CA VAL A 17 -44.53 47.94 6.83
C VAL A 17 -44.84 46.60 7.53
N LEU A 18 -46.10 46.36 7.89
CA LEU A 18 -46.53 45.11 8.54
C LEU A 18 -46.54 43.91 7.57
N SER A 19 -46.83 44.13 6.28
CA SER A 19 -46.78 43.10 5.24
C SER A 19 -45.36 42.85 4.69
N GLY A 20 -44.44 43.82 4.81
CA GLY A 20 -43.04 43.67 4.43
C GLY A 20 -42.22 42.79 5.39
N CYS A 21 -42.57 42.78 6.68
CA CYS A 21 -41.82 42.05 7.70
C CYS A 21 -41.89 40.52 7.58
N SER A 22 -43.01 39.94 7.11
CA SER A 22 -43.11 38.48 6.91
C SER A 22 -42.37 38.04 5.64
N THR A 23 -42.49 38.82 4.57
CA THR A 23 -41.83 38.55 3.28
C THR A 23 -40.31 38.66 3.41
N ILE A 24 -39.79 39.73 4.02
CA ILE A 24 -38.33 39.89 4.25
C ILE A 24 -37.77 38.75 5.09
N ARG A 25 -38.50 38.27 6.09
CA ARG A 25 -38.05 37.17 6.94
C ARG A 25 -38.01 35.84 6.18
N ASN A 26 -38.97 35.59 5.29
CA ASN A 26 -38.98 34.41 4.44
C ASN A 26 -37.90 34.50 3.35
N THR A 27 -37.77 35.62 2.66
CA THR A 27 -36.70 35.84 1.68
C THR A 27 -35.33 35.70 2.31
N TRP A 28 -35.09 36.26 3.51
CA TRP A 28 -33.82 36.10 4.22
C TRP A 28 -33.53 34.64 4.62
N LYS A 29 -34.55 33.87 5.02
CA LYS A 29 -34.40 32.43 5.27
C LYS A 29 -34.07 31.67 3.99
N ASP A 30 -34.73 31.98 2.88
CA ASP A 30 -34.50 31.32 1.59
C ASP A 30 -33.12 31.67 1.04
N THR A 31 -32.69 32.93 1.14
CA THR A 31 -31.33 33.36 0.75
C THR A 31 -30.27 32.70 1.65
N ARG A 32 -30.51 32.59 2.95
CA ARG A 32 -29.58 31.90 3.87
C ARG A 32 -29.51 30.40 3.60
N LYS A 33 -30.63 29.78 3.22
CA LYS A 33 -30.72 28.37 2.85
C LYS A 33 -30.00 28.11 1.51
N LEU A 34 -30.20 28.97 0.52
CA LEU A 34 -29.46 28.94 -0.75
C LEU A 34 -27.96 29.12 -0.52
N TYR A 35 -27.57 30.08 0.32
CA TYR A 35 -26.17 30.32 0.67
C TYR A 35 -25.52 29.08 1.28
N LYS A 36 -26.18 28.43 2.26
CA LYS A 36 -25.70 27.18 2.85
C LYS A 36 -25.70 25.97 1.90
N ASN A 37 -26.53 25.99 0.86
CA ASN A 37 -26.63 24.86 -0.07
C ASN A 37 -25.71 24.98 -1.29
N TYR A 38 -25.22 26.18 -1.62
CA TYR A 38 -24.47 26.41 -2.87
C TYR A 38 -23.17 27.21 -2.69
N VAL A 39 -23.02 27.95 -1.60
CA VAL A 39 -21.85 28.81 -1.37
C VAL A 39 -21.01 28.30 -0.20
N ASP A 40 -21.68 27.95 0.90
CA ASP A 40 -21.06 27.47 2.13
C ASP A 40 -21.68 26.11 2.49
N VAL A 41 -21.48 25.16 1.58
CA VAL A 41 -21.91 23.78 1.77
C VAL A 41 -21.06 23.18 2.88
N ASP A 42 -21.71 22.74 3.95
CA ASP A 42 -21.04 22.01 5.02
C ASP A 42 -20.33 20.79 4.39
N PRO A 43 -18.98 20.73 4.41
CA PRO A 43 -18.25 19.68 3.70
C PRO A 43 -18.59 18.33 4.32
N SER A 44 -19.23 17.46 3.53
CA SER A 44 -19.42 16.06 3.89
C SER A 44 -18.25 15.26 3.37
N ILE A 45 -17.53 14.60 4.27
CA ILE A 45 -16.50 13.62 3.89
C ILE A 45 -17.20 12.28 3.71
N ASP A 46 -17.21 11.78 2.49
CA ASP A 46 -17.58 10.38 2.24
C ASP A 46 -16.39 9.51 2.61
N LEU A 47 -16.50 8.76 3.71
CA LEU A 47 -15.46 7.83 4.16
C LEU A 47 -15.46 6.51 3.37
N THR A 48 -16.41 6.32 2.45
CA THR A 48 -16.49 5.14 1.57
C THR A 48 -15.84 5.38 0.20
N ASP A 49 -15.64 6.65 -0.17
CA ASP A 49 -14.87 7.01 -1.34
C ASP A 49 -13.37 7.01 -0.97
N GLU A 50 -12.66 5.97 -1.41
CA GLU A 50 -11.21 5.86 -1.22
C GLU A 50 -10.41 6.90 -2.03
N GLY A 51 -11.06 7.68 -2.90
CA GLY A 51 -10.46 8.80 -3.64
C GLY A 51 -9.48 8.39 -4.75
N ILE A 52 -9.25 7.10 -4.94
CA ILE A 52 -8.41 6.52 -6.01
C ILE A 52 -9.33 5.70 -6.92
N THR A 53 -9.38 5.99 -8.22
CA THR A 53 -10.25 5.23 -9.14
C THR A 53 -9.63 3.91 -9.61
N ASP A 54 -8.30 3.82 -9.57
CA ASP A 54 -7.56 2.64 -9.98
C ASP A 54 -7.58 1.58 -8.87
N LYS A 55 -8.18 0.42 -9.15
CA LYS A 55 -8.32 -0.68 -8.20
C LYS A 55 -6.98 -1.30 -7.78
N GLY A 56 -5.99 -1.28 -8.67
CA GLY A 56 -4.64 -1.76 -8.37
C GLY A 56 -3.93 -0.83 -7.39
N LEU A 57 -4.04 0.48 -7.60
CA LEU A 57 -3.51 1.47 -6.67
C LEU A 57 -4.27 1.48 -5.33
N GLN A 58 -5.59 1.33 -5.33
CA GLN A 58 -6.38 1.13 -4.11
C GLN A 58 -5.89 -0.09 -3.32
N LYS A 59 -5.72 -1.24 -4.01
CA LYS A 59 -5.21 -2.46 -3.41
C LYS A 59 -3.82 -2.23 -2.82
N LEU A 60 -2.90 -1.66 -3.59
CA LEU A 60 -1.56 -1.34 -3.11
C LEU A 60 -1.63 -0.47 -1.86
N ALA A 61 -2.32 0.67 -1.93
CA ALA A 61 -2.47 1.60 -0.82
C ALA A 61 -3.02 0.92 0.44
N ARG A 62 -4.06 0.10 0.31
CA ARG A 62 -4.66 -0.63 1.42
C ARG A 62 -3.67 -1.61 2.08
N LEU A 63 -2.85 -2.29 1.28
CA LEU A 63 -1.91 -3.30 1.79
C LEU A 63 -0.62 -2.69 2.34
N PHE A 64 -0.04 -1.69 1.66
CA PHE A 64 1.25 -1.13 2.07
C PHE A 64 1.13 -0.03 3.13
N SER A 65 0.05 0.76 3.17
CA SER A 65 -0.02 1.95 4.06
C SER A 65 0.18 1.62 5.54
N PRO A 66 -0.45 0.57 6.12
CA PRO A 66 -0.20 0.20 7.52
C PRO A 66 1.25 -0.21 7.80
N VAL A 67 1.91 -0.83 6.81
CA VAL A 67 3.30 -1.25 6.88
C VAL A 67 4.22 -0.03 6.89
N ASP A 68 4.04 0.89 5.93
CA ASP A 68 4.82 2.12 5.82
C ASP A 68 4.62 3.03 7.02
N GLN A 69 3.39 3.12 7.57
CA GLN A 69 3.11 3.89 8.78
C GLN A 69 3.90 3.38 9.99
N ARG A 70 4.05 2.06 10.17
CA ARG A 70 4.87 1.49 11.26
C ARG A 70 6.33 1.93 11.13
N VAL A 71 6.90 1.81 9.93
CA VAL A 71 8.28 2.20 9.64
C VAL A 71 8.46 3.71 9.81
N GLU A 72 7.50 4.52 9.37
CA GLU A 72 7.54 5.97 9.53
C GLU A 72 7.52 6.40 11.00
N MET A 73 6.63 5.83 11.82
CA MET A 73 6.58 6.14 13.25
C MET A 73 7.88 5.77 13.96
N PHE A 74 8.46 4.61 13.64
CA PHE A 74 9.76 4.17 14.13
C PHE A 74 10.90 5.14 13.74
N THR A 75 11.00 5.48 12.46
CA THR A 75 12.08 6.38 11.98
C THR A 75 11.97 7.79 12.55
N ARG A 76 10.76 8.27 12.85
CA ARG A 76 10.57 9.57 13.51
C ARG A 76 11.20 9.61 14.90
N VAL A 77 11.11 8.54 15.68
CA VAL A 77 11.76 8.47 17.00
C VAL A 77 13.28 8.53 16.86
N TYR A 78 13.83 7.81 15.87
CA TYR A 78 15.25 7.87 15.54
C TYR A 78 15.75 9.29 15.22
N TYR A 79 14.97 10.08 14.50
CA TYR A 79 15.33 11.47 14.21
C TYR A 79 15.40 12.38 15.45
N THR A 80 14.81 11.97 16.58
CA THR A 80 14.85 12.77 17.82
C THR A 80 16.06 12.48 18.69
N GLN A 81 16.78 11.39 18.44
CA GLN A 81 17.86 10.92 19.30
C GLN A 81 19.24 11.31 18.74
N ASP A 82 19.78 12.45 19.19
CA ASP A 82 21.10 12.95 18.76
C ASP A 82 22.24 12.52 19.71
N ASN A 83 21.90 12.07 20.93
CA ASN A 83 22.86 11.65 21.97
C ASN A 83 22.88 10.13 22.12
N PRO A 84 23.97 9.52 22.64
CA PRO A 84 24.00 8.09 22.94
C PRO A 84 22.86 7.75 23.92
N PRO A 85 21.98 6.79 23.61
CA PRO A 85 20.83 6.49 24.46
C PRO A 85 21.24 5.68 25.69
N GLU A 86 20.52 5.90 26.78
CA GLU A 86 20.68 5.13 28.01
C GLU A 86 19.94 3.77 27.92
N PRO A 87 20.29 2.78 28.77
CA PRO A 87 19.64 1.47 28.75
C PRO A 87 18.11 1.53 28.92
N GLU A 88 17.61 2.43 29.77
CA GLU A 88 16.17 2.61 29.99
C GLU A 88 15.46 3.10 28.73
N TRP A 89 16.07 4.02 27.98
CA TRP A 89 15.55 4.47 26.70
C TRP A 89 15.47 3.31 25.70
N CYS A 90 16.52 2.48 25.64
CA CYS A 90 16.57 1.32 24.75
C CYS A 90 15.47 0.30 25.08
N ALA A 91 15.24 0.04 26.37
CA ALA A 91 14.18 -0.85 26.83
C ALA A 91 12.78 -0.30 26.48
N GLN A 92 12.53 1.00 26.72
CA GLN A 92 11.27 1.63 26.37
C GLN A 92 11.05 1.63 24.85
N PHE A 93 12.09 1.90 24.08
CA PHE A 93 12.05 1.87 22.62
C PHE A 93 11.62 0.50 22.08
N MET A 94 12.20 -0.59 22.62
CA MET A 94 11.79 -1.95 22.28
C MET A 94 10.35 -2.28 22.70
N ALA A 95 9.87 -1.69 23.79
CA ALA A 95 8.48 -1.86 24.24
C ALA A 95 7.48 -1.11 23.34
N ASP A 96 7.84 0.08 22.85
CA ASP A 96 7.02 0.89 21.94
C ASP A 96 6.95 0.28 20.53
N PHE A 97 8.01 -0.42 20.10
CA PHE A 97 8.11 -1.09 18.80
C PHE A 97 8.33 -2.60 18.96
N PRO A 98 7.32 -3.36 19.43
CA PRO A 98 7.45 -4.78 19.75
C PRO A 98 7.68 -5.70 18.53
N TRP A 99 7.58 -5.16 17.32
CA TRP A 99 7.89 -5.85 16.07
C TRP A 99 9.38 -5.80 15.70
N LEU A 100 10.19 -5.00 16.42
CA LEU A 100 11.63 -5.02 16.27
C LEU A 100 12.21 -6.33 16.82
N SER A 101 13.16 -6.90 16.10
CA SER A 101 13.90 -8.07 16.58
C SER A 101 14.99 -7.68 17.57
N GLY A 102 15.45 -6.43 17.54
CA GLY A 102 16.38 -5.89 18.51
C GLY A 102 16.98 -4.54 18.09
N MET A 103 17.80 -4.00 18.98
CA MET A 103 18.57 -2.78 18.79
C MET A 103 19.94 -2.85 19.44
N ALA A 104 20.87 -2.02 18.98
CA ALA A 104 22.20 -1.86 19.52
C ALA A 104 22.68 -0.41 19.44
N VAL A 105 23.57 -0.04 20.37
CA VAL A 105 24.34 1.19 20.32
C VAL A 105 25.76 0.81 19.97
N VAL A 106 26.25 1.30 18.83
CA VAL A 106 27.52 0.88 18.24
C VAL A 106 28.39 2.11 18.04
N ASN A 107 29.62 2.06 18.53
CA ASN A 107 30.62 3.09 18.29
C ASN A 107 31.03 3.16 16.82
N LYS A 108 31.63 4.28 16.42
CA LYS A 108 32.21 4.44 15.09
C LYS A 108 33.30 3.41 14.73
N ASP A 109 33.94 2.80 15.73
CA ASP A 109 34.93 1.73 15.56
C ASP A 109 34.30 0.32 15.45
N GLY A 110 32.97 0.22 15.51
CA GLY A 110 32.23 -1.03 15.48
C GLY A 110 32.01 -1.69 16.84
N ALA A 111 32.54 -1.13 17.93
CA ALA A 111 32.33 -1.69 19.26
C ALA A 111 30.88 -1.50 19.74
N VAL A 112 30.21 -2.59 20.08
CA VAL A 112 28.85 -2.56 20.65
C VAL A 112 28.91 -2.14 22.11
N ARG A 113 28.28 -1.01 22.46
CA ARG A 113 28.14 -0.52 23.84
C ARG A 113 26.98 -1.17 24.58
N LEU A 114 25.86 -1.33 23.88
CA LEU A 114 24.61 -1.85 24.40
C LEU A 114 23.91 -2.63 23.29
N GLN A 115 23.23 -3.72 23.66
CA GLN A 115 22.42 -4.50 22.76
C GLN A 115 21.20 -5.04 23.50
N GLU A 116 20.03 -4.91 22.88
CA GLU A 116 18.78 -5.49 23.38
C GLU A 116 18.06 -6.24 22.25
N PRO A 117 17.79 -7.55 22.38
CA PRO A 117 18.20 -8.41 23.49
C PRO A 117 19.72 -8.61 23.54
N ALA A 118 20.25 -8.90 24.73
CA ALA A 118 21.68 -9.12 24.95
C ALA A 118 22.30 -10.22 24.06
N VAL A 119 21.49 -11.20 23.66
CA VAL A 119 21.88 -12.24 22.70
C VAL A 119 20.90 -12.21 21.52
N ALA A 120 21.42 -11.96 20.33
CA ALA A 120 20.65 -12.01 19.10
C ALA A 120 20.49 -13.45 18.60
N LEU A 121 19.35 -13.73 17.97
CA LEU A 121 19.09 -15.04 17.36
C LEU A 121 19.86 -15.26 16.05
N ARG A 122 20.30 -14.17 15.42
CA ARG A 122 21.02 -14.15 14.14
C ARG A 122 22.35 -13.44 14.31
N THR A 123 23.33 -13.78 13.48
CA THR A 123 24.58 -13.02 13.40
C THR A 123 24.28 -11.63 12.86
N LEU A 124 24.71 -10.60 13.57
CA LEU A 124 24.49 -9.20 13.18
C LEU A 124 25.77 -8.63 12.59
N ASP A 125 25.66 -7.94 11.47
CA ASP A 125 26.75 -7.17 10.86
C ASP A 125 26.34 -5.71 10.72
N PHE A 126 27.06 -4.83 11.42
CA PHE A 126 26.82 -3.40 11.42
C PHE A 126 27.82 -2.63 10.54
N ALA A 127 28.86 -3.29 10.02
CA ALA A 127 29.92 -2.63 9.26
C ALA A 127 29.39 -1.88 8.02
N PRO A 128 28.48 -2.45 7.21
CA PRO A 128 27.94 -1.74 6.04
C PRO A 128 27.20 -0.43 6.38
N LEU A 129 26.65 -0.32 7.59
CA LEU A 129 25.99 0.92 8.04
C LEU A 129 27.04 1.96 8.41
N LEU A 130 28.10 1.56 9.12
CA LEU A 130 29.20 2.43 9.54
C LEU A 130 30.00 2.97 8.36
N GLU A 131 30.12 2.22 7.26
CA GLU A 131 30.74 2.66 6.01
C GLU A 131 30.04 3.87 5.38
N LEU A 132 28.79 4.17 5.76
CA LEU A 132 28.02 5.31 5.29
C LEU A 132 28.27 6.59 6.13
N GLU A 133 29.48 6.75 6.67
CA GLU A 133 29.89 7.86 7.53
C GLU A 133 29.59 9.24 6.92
N ASP A 134 29.73 9.41 5.61
CA ASP A 134 29.43 10.66 4.89
C ASP A 134 27.98 11.12 5.06
N ARG A 135 27.04 10.19 5.32
CA ARG A 135 25.64 10.47 5.59
C ARG A 135 25.40 10.64 7.08
N LEU A 136 25.96 9.73 7.88
CA LEU A 136 25.82 9.70 9.33
C LEU A 136 26.36 10.97 9.99
N SER A 137 27.54 11.42 9.59
CA SER A 137 28.15 12.70 10.04
C SER A 137 27.27 13.93 9.73
N LYS A 138 26.35 13.82 8.76
CA LYS A 138 25.37 14.86 8.39
C LYS A 138 24.00 14.65 9.02
N ARG A 139 23.90 13.86 10.11
CA ARG A 139 22.66 13.57 10.84
C ARG A 139 21.59 12.91 9.96
N LYS A 140 22.00 12.08 9.00
CA LYS A 140 21.07 11.33 8.13
C LYS A 140 20.94 9.90 8.60
N LEU A 141 19.71 9.39 8.56
CA LEU A 141 19.46 7.96 8.71
C LEU A 141 20.11 7.20 7.55
N VAL A 142 20.57 6.00 7.89
CA VAL A 142 21.03 5.00 6.93
C VAL A 142 20.32 3.68 7.20
N ALA A 143 20.19 2.87 6.17
CA ALA A 143 19.61 1.53 6.31
C ALA A 143 20.34 0.55 5.41
N ASN A 144 20.28 -0.72 5.75
CA ASN A 144 20.75 -1.80 4.90
C ASN A 144 19.83 -3.00 5.08
N ALA A 145 19.86 -3.96 4.16
CA ALA A 145 19.24 -5.25 4.40
C ALA A 145 20.16 -6.38 3.96
N THR A 146 20.00 -7.51 4.62
CA THR A 146 20.63 -8.77 4.25
C THR A 146 19.54 -9.82 4.06
N SER A 147 19.81 -10.84 3.27
CA SER A 147 18.97 -12.03 3.18
C SER A 147 19.85 -13.26 3.34
N ASP A 148 19.44 -14.16 4.23
CA ASP A 148 20.05 -15.48 4.44
C ASP A 148 18.95 -16.56 4.47
N ASP A 149 19.30 -17.79 4.87
CA ASP A 149 18.37 -18.92 4.93
C ASP A 149 17.20 -18.72 5.91
N MET A 150 17.29 -17.79 6.87
CA MET A 150 16.21 -17.40 7.78
C MET A 150 15.35 -16.25 7.23
N GLY A 151 15.66 -15.76 6.03
CA GLY A 151 14.95 -14.70 5.35
C GLY A 151 15.61 -13.33 5.48
N GLY A 152 14.92 -12.30 5.00
CA GLY A 152 15.40 -10.93 5.03
C GLY A 152 15.59 -10.40 6.45
N LEU A 153 16.55 -9.51 6.63
CA LEU A 153 16.77 -8.74 7.85
C LEU A 153 17.09 -7.30 7.46
N ILE A 154 16.26 -6.37 7.90
CA ILE A 154 16.44 -4.95 7.64
C ILE A 154 17.11 -4.33 8.87
N TYR A 155 18.13 -3.51 8.62
CA TYR A 155 18.79 -2.66 9.60
C TYR A 155 18.49 -1.20 9.31
N VAL A 156 18.20 -0.44 10.35
CA VAL A 156 18.07 1.03 10.25
C VAL A 156 18.93 1.64 11.35
N ALA A 157 19.71 2.65 10.99
CA ALA A 157 20.64 3.31 11.88
C ALA A 157 20.47 4.83 11.88
N ALA A 158 20.44 5.40 13.08
CA ALA A 158 20.57 6.83 13.32
C ALA A 158 21.96 7.15 13.90
N PRO A 159 22.62 8.24 13.48
CA PRO A 159 23.86 8.67 14.10
C PRO A 159 23.60 9.28 15.48
N PHE A 160 24.52 9.06 16.43
CA PHE A 160 24.59 9.85 17.66
C PHE A 160 25.93 10.59 17.73
N PHE A 161 25.95 11.65 18.53
CA PHE A 161 27.06 12.58 18.64
C PHE A 161 27.51 12.72 20.10
N GLU A 162 28.82 12.85 20.29
CA GLU A 162 29.42 13.19 21.58
C GLU A 162 30.31 14.41 21.35
N ASN A 163 30.16 15.44 22.19
CA ASN A 163 30.87 16.72 22.01
C ASN A 163 30.67 17.34 20.61
N ASN A 164 29.49 17.13 20.01
CA ASN A 164 29.14 17.55 18.65
C ASN A 164 29.97 16.91 17.52
N GLU A 165 30.66 15.81 17.81
CA GLU A 165 31.34 14.97 16.83
C GLU A 165 30.58 13.65 16.65
N TYR A 166 30.56 13.14 15.41
CA TYR A 166 29.95 11.84 15.11
C TYR A 166 30.69 10.75 15.90
N ALA A 167 29.95 10.05 16.76
CA ALA A 167 30.51 9.10 17.72
C ALA A 167 30.13 7.65 17.43
N GLY A 168 29.01 7.43 16.72
CA GLY A 168 28.55 6.10 16.34
C GLY A 168 27.09 6.10 15.91
N ILE A 169 26.48 4.92 15.95
CA ILE A 169 25.11 4.69 15.50
C ILE A 169 24.25 4.00 16.57
N ILE A 170 22.97 4.33 16.56
CA ILE A 170 21.90 3.55 17.16
C ILE A 170 21.27 2.75 16.02
N VAL A 171 21.40 1.42 16.06
CA VAL A 171 20.91 0.52 15.02
C VAL A 171 19.78 -0.33 15.58
N SER A 172 18.70 -0.49 14.82
CA SER A 172 17.63 -1.45 15.08
C SER A 172 17.52 -2.37 13.89
N TRP A 173 17.13 -3.62 14.15
CA TRP A 173 16.89 -4.60 13.11
C TRP A 173 15.56 -5.31 13.29
N PHE A 174 15.00 -5.73 12.18
CA PHE A 174 13.72 -6.44 12.15
C PHE A 174 13.57 -7.27 10.87
N GLU A 175 12.77 -8.32 10.99
CA GLU A 175 12.39 -9.14 9.85
C GLU A 175 11.31 -8.43 9.02
N PRO A 176 11.40 -8.42 7.68
CA PRO A 176 10.36 -7.87 6.82
C PRO A 176 8.95 -8.44 7.08
N ARG A 177 8.87 -9.71 7.52
CA ARG A 177 7.61 -10.32 7.96
C ARG A 177 6.92 -9.53 9.07
N ALA A 178 7.67 -9.09 10.08
CA ALA A 178 7.13 -8.42 11.26
C ALA A 178 6.44 -7.09 10.93
N ILE A 179 6.90 -6.40 9.88
CA ILE A 179 6.22 -5.21 9.34
C ILE A 179 5.11 -5.59 8.36
N ALA A 180 5.29 -6.62 7.53
CA ALA A 180 4.30 -7.07 6.56
C ALA A 180 2.98 -7.48 7.23
N GLU A 181 3.04 -8.10 8.42
CA GLU A 181 1.88 -8.47 9.25
C GLU A 181 0.99 -7.28 9.67
N ALA A 182 1.43 -6.04 9.46
CA ALA A 182 0.57 -4.86 9.60
C ALA A 182 -0.47 -4.75 8.47
N SER A 183 -0.16 -5.31 7.30
CA SER A 183 -1.06 -5.37 6.15
C SER A 183 -2.28 -6.23 6.49
N PRO A 184 -3.49 -5.87 6.03
CA PRO A 184 -4.67 -6.70 6.22
C PRO A 184 -4.62 -8.04 5.44
N SER A 185 -3.75 -8.13 4.42
CA SER A 185 -3.50 -9.35 3.63
C SER A 185 -2.00 -9.42 3.29
N PRO A 186 -1.13 -9.84 4.23
CA PRO A 186 0.33 -9.82 4.07
C PRO A 186 0.85 -10.75 2.97
N GLU A 187 0.11 -11.81 2.65
CA GLU A 187 0.39 -12.77 1.57
C GLU A 187 0.26 -12.17 0.17
N GLU A 188 -0.52 -11.10 0.03
CA GLU A 188 -0.72 -10.40 -1.24
C GLU A 188 0.27 -9.24 -1.48
N LEU A 189 1.16 -9.00 -0.51
CA LEU A 189 2.14 -7.91 -0.53
C LEU A 189 3.55 -8.47 -0.70
N TYR A 190 4.30 -7.93 -1.66
CA TYR A 190 5.73 -8.15 -1.81
C TYR A 190 6.49 -6.95 -1.28
N ILE A 191 7.60 -7.20 -0.57
CA ILE A 191 8.56 -6.18 -0.18
C ILE A 191 9.92 -6.61 -0.72
N ILE A 192 10.50 -5.80 -1.59
CA ILE A 192 11.81 -6.10 -2.20
C ILE A 192 12.74 -4.89 -2.11
N GLN A 193 14.01 -5.17 -2.28
CA GLN A 193 15.01 -4.22 -2.73
C GLN A 193 15.27 -4.40 -4.22
N PRO A 194 15.93 -3.44 -4.88
CA PRO A 194 16.28 -3.54 -6.30
C PRO A 194 16.95 -4.87 -6.71
N GLU A 195 17.68 -5.52 -5.81
CA GLU A 195 18.51 -6.70 -6.11
C GLU A 195 18.17 -7.92 -5.22
N ALA A 196 17.24 -7.79 -4.27
CA ALA A 196 16.96 -8.85 -3.30
C ALA A 196 15.49 -8.87 -2.87
N VAL A 197 14.96 -10.07 -2.65
CA VAL A 197 13.64 -10.27 -2.04
C VAL A 197 13.78 -10.14 -0.53
N LEU A 198 12.92 -9.33 0.09
CA LEU A 198 12.86 -9.17 1.55
C LEU A 198 11.64 -9.89 2.14
N TRP A 199 10.50 -9.83 1.44
CA TRP A 199 9.25 -10.52 1.77
C TRP A 199 8.52 -10.94 0.50
N ASP A 200 8.17 -12.22 0.40
CA ASP A 200 7.57 -12.83 -0.81
C ASP A 200 6.08 -13.16 -0.68
N GLY A 201 5.45 -12.89 0.47
CA GLY A 201 4.05 -13.24 0.72
C GLY A 201 3.75 -14.75 0.69
N GLY A 202 4.77 -15.62 0.71
CA GLY A 202 4.62 -17.06 0.50
C GLY A 202 4.75 -17.50 -0.96
N HIS A 203 5.18 -16.60 -1.86
CA HIS A 203 5.27 -16.84 -3.30
C HIS A 203 6.71 -16.61 -3.83
N PRO A 204 7.69 -17.46 -3.48
CA PRO A 204 9.11 -17.22 -3.77
C PRO A 204 9.43 -17.16 -5.27
N GLU A 205 8.80 -17.99 -6.10
CA GLU A 205 9.03 -17.99 -7.55
C GLU A 205 8.58 -16.68 -8.21
N ALA A 206 7.42 -16.15 -7.79
CA ALA A 206 6.92 -14.86 -8.25
C ALA A 206 7.86 -13.73 -7.79
N ALA A 207 8.25 -13.72 -6.52
CA ALA A 207 9.15 -12.72 -5.96
C ALA A 207 10.52 -12.70 -6.64
N GLN A 208 11.07 -13.87 -7.01
CA GLN A 208 12.33 -13.95 -7.74
C GLN A 208 12.24 -13.33 -9.15
N SER A 209 11.08 -13.43 -9.78
CA SER A 209 10.83 -12.77 -11.07
C SER A 209 10.79 -11.24 -10.92
N LEU A 210 10.29 -10.72 -9.79
CA LEU A 210 10.23 -9.28 -9.51
C LEU A 210 11.62 -8.65 -9.39
N VAL A 211 12.60 -9.31 -8.78
CA VAL A 211 13.96 -8.75 -8.65
C VAL A 211 14.74 -8.75 -9.98
N SER A 212 14.29 -9.51 -10.97
CA SER A 212 14.95 -9.62 -12.28
C SER A 212 14.61 -8.48 -13.25
N VAL A 213 13.77 -7.52 -12.83
CA VAL A 213 13.20 -6.45 -13.68
C VAL A 213 14.21 -5.35 -14.04
N GLY A 214 15.34 -5.24 -13.31
CA GLY A 214 16.31 -4.17 -13.53
C GLY A 214 15.92 -2.84 -12.88
N TRP A 215 15.43 -2.90 -11.64
CA TRP A 215 14.98 -1.77 -10.83
C TRP A 215 15.90 -0.54 -10.83
N PRO A 216 17.23 -0.64 -10.79
CA PRO A 216 18.10 0.54 -10.80
C PRO A 216 17.93 1.45 -12.02
N SER A 217 17.43 0.93 -13.15
CA SER A 217 17.10 1.77 -14.31
C SER A 217 15.77 2.49 -14.15
N ILE A 218 14.76 1.80 -13.62
CA ILE A 218 13.40 2.33 -13.45
C ILE A 218 13.38 3.42 -12.38
N LEU A 219 14.05 3.17 -11.26
CA LEU A 219 14.06 4.06 -10.09
C LEU A 219 14.85 5.37 -10.29
N LYS A 220 15.42 5.58 -11.49
CA LYS A 220 16.03 6.86 -11.89
C LYS A 220 15.00 7.94 -12.20
N SER A 221 13.83 7.55 -12.69
CA SER A 221 12.77 8.49 -13.08
C SER A 221 11.45 8.22 -12.37
N GLU A 222 11.20 6.97 -11.97
CA GLU A 222 9.91 6.56 -11.41
C GLU A 222 10.03 6.21 -9.92
N VAL A 223 9.01 6.57 -9.15
CA VAL A 223 8.85 6.16 -7.74
C VAL A 223 7.62 5.27 -7.52
N GLN A 224 6.82 5.06 -8.55
CA GLN A 224 5.66 4.18 -8.56
C GLN A 224 5.32 3.83 -10.00
N GLY A 225 4.54 2.79 -10.20
CA GLY A 225 4.04 2.47 -11.52
C GLY A 225 3.39 1.09 -11.59
N GLU A 226 3.32 0.59 -12.81
CA GLU A 226 2.78 -0.74 -13.10
C GLU A 226 3.72 -1.48 -14.04
N MET A 227 3.68 -2.80 -14.00
CA MET A 227 4.45 -3.65 -14.89
C MET A 227 3.77 -5.00 -15.12
N ALA A 228 4.12 -5.66 -16.21
CA ALA A 228 3.70 -7.02 -16.49
C ALA A 228 4.92 -7.94 -16.51
N ILE A 229 4.90 -9.00 -15.70
CA ILE A 229 5.97 -9.98 -15.57
C ILE A 229 5.35 -11.36 -15.70
N ALA A 230 5.84 -12.16 -16.65
CA ALA A 230 5.31 -13.51 -16.92
C ALA A 230 3.78 -13.57 -17.11
N GLY A 231 3.16 -12.51 -17.64
CA GLY A 231 1.71 -12.42 -17.85
C GLY A 231 0.90 -11.92 -16.64
N THR A 232 1.54 -11.72 -15.49
CA THR A 232 0.93 -11.15 -14.29
C THR A 232 1.19 -9.64 -14.22
N ARG A 233 0.15 -8.85 -13.93
CA ARG A 233 0.26 -7.41 -13.73
C ARG A 233 0.55 -7.10 -12.27
N TYR A 234 1.53 -6.24 -12.04
CA TYR A 234 1.89 -5.73 -10.73
C TYR A 234 1.75 -4.21 -10.71
N VAL A 235 1.29 -3.69 -9.57
CA VAL A 235 1.34 -2.27 -9.25
C VAL A 235 2.33 -2.10 -8.10
N TRP A 236 3.19 -1.10 -8.21
CA TRP A 236 4.31 -0.93 -7.30
C TRP A 236 4.52 0.51 -6.87
N GLN A 237 5.11 0.68 -5.68
CA GLN A 237 5.56 1.96 -5.17
C GLN A 237 6.90 1.80 -4.44
N SER A 238 7.82 2.72 -4.66
CA SER A 238 9.09 2.82 -3.98
C SER A 238 9.04 3.82 -2.83
N ARG A 239 9.68 3.46 -1.72
CA ARG A 239 9.86 4.29 -0.53
C ARG A 239 11.32 4.24 -0.10
N PHE A 240 11.79 5.33 0.49
CA PHE A 240 13.15 5.39 1.02
C PHE A 240 13.15 5.14 2.53
N LEU A 241 14.04 4.26 2.96
CA LEU A 241 14.41 4.08 4.37
C LEU A 241 15.88 4.47 4.50
N GLY A 242 16.15 5.68 5.01
CA GLY A 242 17.46 6.29 4.88
C GLY A 242 17.83 6.53 3.41
N GLN A 243 18.86 5.85 2.92
CA GLN A 243 19.25 5.82 1.50
C GLN A 243 18.75 4.57 0.75
N MET A 244 18.30 3.57 1.49
CA MET A 244 17.89 2.28 0.95
C MET A 244 16.50 2.41 0.32
N GLN A 245 16.32 1.85 -0.87
CA GLN A 245 15.03 1.81 -1.55
C GLN A 245 14.30 0.51 -1.21
N LEU A 246 13.10 0.66 -0.65
CA LEU A 246 12.12 -0.41 -0.52
C LEU A 246 11.13 -0.28 -1.68
N LEU A 247 10.73 -1.40 -2.25
CA LEU A 247 9.64 -1.47 -3.20
C LEU A 247 8.53 -2.34 -2.63
N TYR A 248 7.33 -1.79 -2.61
CA TYR A 248 6.09 -2.48 -2.28
C TYR A 248 5.38 -2.82 -3.58
N LEU A 249 4.99 -4.09 -3.76
CA LEU A 249 4.28 -4.54 -4.95
C LEU A 249 3.09 -5.40 -4.58
N VAL A 250 2.04 -5.32 -5.40
CA VAL A 250 0.87 -6.19 -5.31
C VAL A 250 0.52 -6.70 -6.69
N GLU A 251 0.09 -7.95 -6.77
CA GLU A 251 -0.53 -8.49 -7.98
C GLU A 251 -1.92 -7.89 -8.16
N VAL A 252 -2.23 -7.48 -9.39
CA VAL A 252 -3.53 -6.94 -9.78
C VAL A 252 -4.15 -7.88 -10.81
N PRO A 253 -5.41 -8.33 -10.59
CA PRO A 253 -6.10 -9.16 -11.56
C PRO A 253 -6.17 -8.45 -12.91
N THR A 254 -5.67 -9.10 -13.96
CA THR A 254 -5.91 -8.64 -15.33
C THR A 254 -7.42 -8.69 -15.54
N ALA A 255 -8.04 -7.54 -15.83
CA ALA A 255 -9.47 -7.50 -16.12
C ALA A 255 -9.76 -8.50 -17.25
N VAL A 256 -10.54 -9.54 -16.96
CA VAL A 256 -11.12 -10.39 -18.00
C VAL A 256 -11.85 -9.45 -18.93
N GLU A 257 -11.44 -9.38 -20.21
CA GLU A 257 -12.20 -8.68 -21.24
C GLU A 257 -13.65 -9.12 -21.09
N GLN A 258 -14.51 -8.23 -20.60
CA GLN A 258 -15.94 -8.44 -20.66
C GLN A 258 -16.28 -8.44 -22.14
N LYS A 259 -16.35 -9.64 -22.71
CA LYS A 259 -17.00 -9.89 -23.99
C LYS A 259 -18.31 -9.11 -23.96
N PRO A 260 -18.57 -8.21 -24.92
CA PRO A 260 -19.78 -7.39 -24.90
C PRO A 260 -20.97 -8.32 -24.69
N ALA A 261 -21.78 -8.00 -23.68
CA ALA A 261 -23.03 -8.71 -23.43
C ALA A 261 -23.74 -8.88 -24.76
N SER A 262 -23.98 -10.13 -25.13
CA SER A 262 -24.74 -10.49 -26.32
C SER A 262 -25.96 -9.60 -26.40
N GLU A 263 -26.02 -8.87 -27.50
CA GLU A 263 -27.17 -8.11 -27.97
C GLU A 263 -28.45 -8.89 -27.62
N GLN A 264 -29.26 -8.32 -26.73
CA GLN A 264 -30.55 -8.89 -26.34
C GLN A 264 -31.36 -9.10 -27.61
N ALA A 265 -31.50 -10.37 -28.00
CA ALA A 265 -32.44 -10.77 -29.02
C ALA A 265 -33.83 -10.28 -28.63
N ALA A 266 -34.42 -9.43 -29.47
CA ALA A 266 -35.79 -8.98 -29.35
C ALA A 266 -36.75 -10.17 -29.26
N PRO A 267 -37.84 -10.07 -28.49
CA PRO A 267 -38.78 -11.18 -28.32
C PRO A 267 -39.48 -11.51 -29.64
N PRO A 268 -39.76 -12.80 -29.94
CA PRO A 268 -40.40 -13.18 -31.18
C PRO A 268 -41.85 -12.71 -31.21
N ALA A 269 -42.22 -12.09 -32.33
CA ALA A 269 -43.59 -11.79 -32.67
C ALA A 269 -44.40 -13.09 -32.86
N SER A 270 -45.61 -13.07 -32.31
CA SER A 270 -46.62 -14.12 -32.39
C SER A 270 -46.96 -14.53 -33.83
N GLY A 271 -47.03 -15.84 -34.07
CA GLY A 271 -47.64 -16.41 -35.27
C GLY A 271 -47.57 -17.94 -35.26
N SER A 272 -48.68 -18.60 -34.90
CA SER A 272 -49.01 -19.96 -35.36
C SER A 272 -50.11 -19.84 -36.44
N PRO A 273 -50.46 -20.88 -37.23
CA PRO A 273 -50.04 -22.30 -37.17
C PRO A 273 -49.68 -22.92 -38.55
N GLU A 274 -49.05 -24.10 -38.59
CA GLU A 274 -49.58 -25.29 -39.29
C GLU A 274 -48.67 -26.52 -39.14
N ALA A 275 -49.29 -27.68 -39.35
CA ALA A 275 -48.91 -29.03 -38.99
C ALA A 275 -47.83 -29.69 -39.89
N GLY A 276 -47.25 -30.79 -39.39
CA GLY A 276 -46.45 -31.73 -40.19
C GLY A 276 -45.76 -32.78 -39.32
N ASP A 277 -46.09 -34.04 -39.59
CA ASP A 277 -45.85 -35.28 -38.85
C ASP A 277 -44.39 -35.79 -38.73
N ALA A 278 -44.22 -36.76 -37.81
CA ALA A 278 -43.39 -37.98 -37.93
C ALA A 278 -41.84 -37.83 -37.98
N GLU A 279 -40.96 -38.71 -37.52
CA GLU A 279 -40.99 -40.06 -36.92
C GLU A 279 -39.52 -40.47 -36.60
N LYS A 280 -39.33 -41.21 -35.49
CA LYS A 280 -38.33 -42.26 -35.14
C LYS A 280 -36.79 -42.11 -35.13
N ASP A 281 -36.29 -42.99 -34.26
CA ASP A 281 -35.02 -43.73 -34.15
C ASP A 281 -33.78 -43.00 -33.62
N ALA A 282 -33.19 -43.37 -32.47
CA ALA A 282 -32.78 -44.67 -31.88
C ALA A 282 -31.40 -45.14 -32.31
N GLY A 283 -30.52 -45.30 -31.30
CA GLY A 283 -29.31 -46.11 -31.31
C GLY A 283 -28.12 -45.50 -32.05
N ALA A 284 -26.87 -45.86 -31.78
CA ALA A 284 -26.22 -46.63 -30.73
C ALA A 284 -24.71 -46.38 -30.94
N ALA A 285 -23.91 -46.48 -29.88
CA ALA A 285 -22.45 -46.62 -30.01
C ALA A 285 -22.06 -47.84 -30.87
N PRO A 286 -20.80 -47.94 -31.28
CA PRO A 286 -20.01 -49.03 -30.73
C PRO A 286 -18.56 -48.69 -30.36
N GLU A 287 -18.08 -49.50 -29.41
CA GLU A 287 -16.69 -49.76 -29.02
C GLU A 287 -15.81 -50.30 -30.16
N GLY A 288 -14.49 -50.25 -29.96
CA GLY A 288 -13.50 -50.99 -30.76
C GLY A 288 -12.07 -50.47 -30.56
N THR A 289 -11.37 -50.77 -29.45
CA THR A 289 -10.38 -51.85 -29.28
C THR A 289 -8.99 -51.62 -29.92
N ALA A 290 -7.94 -51.66 -29.08
CA ALA A 290 -6.64 -52.35 -29.26
C ALA A 290 -5.38 -51.50 -28.90
N GLU A 291 -4.78 -51.82 -27.74
CA GLU A 291 -3.33 -51.74 -27.46
C GLU A 291 -2.60 -52.95 -28.13
N PRO A 292 -1.30 -53.29 -27.86
CA PRO A 292 -0.08 -52.50 -27.54
C PRO A 292 1.14 -52.92 -28.41
N HIS A 293 2.26 -52.18 -28.33
CA HIS A 293 3.62 -52.69 -28.60
C HIS A 293 4.57 -52.03 -27.57
N THR A 294 5.16 -52.74 -26.61
CA THR A 294 6.48 -53.43 -26.65
C THR A 294 7.56 -52.62 -27.36
N SER A 295 8.77 -52.37 -26.86
CA SER A 295 9.53 -52.82 -25.68
C SER A 295 10.89 -52.10 -25.74
N SER A 296 11.62 -52.11 -24.62
CA SER A 296 13.11 -52.19 -24.51
C SER A 296 13.96 -51.05 -25.08
N ASP A 297 15.11 -50.66 -24.54
CA ASP A 297 15.88 -50.95 -23.33
C ASP A 297 17.19 -50.12 -23.47
N SER A 298 17.92 -49.98 -22.36
CA SER A 298 19.31 -49.51 -22.20
C SER A 298 19.54 -48.00 -22.38
N GLY A 299 20.22 -47.29 -21.49
CA GLY A 299 21.07 -47.69 -20.38
C GLY A 299 22.41 -46.96 -20.46
N VAL A 300 22.91 -46.59 -19.28
CA VAL A 300 24.30 -46.20 -18.94
C VAL A 300 24.62 -44.69 -18.94
N ALA A 301 25.07 -44.27 -17.76
CA ALA A 301 25.51 -42.94 -17.33
C ALA A 301 27.05 -42.76 -17.50
N PRO A 302 27.79 -42.00 -16.67
CA PRO A 302 28.22 -40.62 -16.92
C PRO A 302 29.75 -40.45 -16.93
N ALA A 303 30.25 -39.26 -17.31
CA ALA A 303 31.44 -38.60 -16.73
C ALA A 303 31.82 -37.30 -17.50
N MET A 304 31.76 -36.16 -16.82
CA MET A 304 32.86 -35.22 -16.53
C MET A 304 32.36 -34.06 -15.70
#